data_AF-A0A0X3BMC1-F1
#
_entry.id   AF-A0A0X3BMC1-F1
#
_cell.length_a   1.000
_cell.length_b   1.000
_cell.length_c   1.000
_cell.angle_alpha   90.00
_cell.angle_beta   90.00
_cell.angle_gamma   90.00
#
_symmetry.space_group_name_H-M   'P 1'
#
loop_
_entity.id
_entity.type
_entity.pdbx_description
1 polymer ?
#
loop_
_entity_poly.entity_id
_entity_poly.type
_entity_poly.pdbx_seq_one_letter_code
_entity_poly.pdbx_strand_id
1 'polypeptide(L)'
;MTLGMVARGLPRPQALAAIVIVSIVAYVFATPVPGLGITMPFYIAPLAGATAGLLLARGCRAAPGLAYAGGTMGTLLGADILNLANPAVLTALAGGKTTVLSIGGAGIFDGIFITGVLSVLLAGFAGRRLREKAGVCPQERWE
;
A
#
# COMPACT_ATOMS: atom_id res chain seq x y z
N MET A 1 12.31 -0.88 28.44
CA MET A 1 11.36 -0.60 27.33
C MET A 1 9.96 -0.56 27.93
N THR A 2 9.39 0.63 28.13
CA THR A 2 8.14 0.79 28.87
C THR A 2 6.92 0.50 27.99
N LEU A 3 5.89 -0.12 28.58
CA LEU A 3 4.60 -0.46 27.95
C LEU A 3 3.97 0.71 27.17
N GLY A 4 4.25 1.95 27.58
CA GLY A 4 3.83 3.17 26.89
C GLY A 4 4.48 3.42 25.52
N MET A 5 5.69 2.88 25.27
CA MET A 5 6.30 2.90 23.93
C MET A 5 5.65 1.88 22.99
N VAL A 6 5.18 0.74 23.52
CA VAL A 6 4.46 -0.30 22.76
C VAL A 6 3.04 0.16 22.40
N ALA A 7 2.34 0.83 23.31
CA ALA A 7 1.03 1.42 23.03
C ALA A 7 1.08 2.53 21.96
N ARG A 8 2.23 3.23 21.84
CA ARG A 8 2.50 4.18 20.75
C ARG A 8 2.95 3.50 19.45
N GLY A 9 3.38 2.23 19.52
CA GLY A 9 3.75 1.41 18.37
C GLY A 9 2.56 0.71 17.70
N LEU A 10 1.36 0.74 18.31
CA LEU A 10 0.16 0.25 17.64
C LEU A 10 -0.12 1.13 16.42
N PRO A 11 -0.26 0.54 15.22
CA PRO A 11 -0.64 1.30 14.04
C PRO A 11 -1.96 2.01 14.37
N ARG A 12 -1.97 3.34 14.19
CA ARG A 12 -3.20 4.14 14.37
C ARG A 12 -4.33 3.40 13.64
N PRO A 13 -5.57 3.37 14.15
CA PRO A 13 -6.67 2.65 13.50
C PRO A 13 -6.84 3.09 12.03
N GLN A 14 -6.47 4.33 11.71
CA GLN A 14 -6.37 4.86 10.35
C GLN A 14 -5.37 4.13 9.46
N ALA A 15 -4.20 3.76 9.99
CA ALA A 15 -3.19 2.99 9.25
C ALA A 15 -3.67 1.56 9.01
N LEU A 16 -4.28 0.93 10.02
CA LEU A 16 -4.89 -0.39 9.88
C LEU A 16 -5.98 -0.40 8.81
N ALA A 17 -6.87 0.59 8.83
CA ALA A 17 -7.89 0.76 7.81
C ALA A 17 -7.31 1.03 6.43
N ALA A 18 -6.28 1.89 6.31
CA ALA A 18 -5.60 2.12 5.04
C ALA A 18 -4.95 0.85 4.48
N ILE A 19 -4.31 0.05 5.33
CA ILE A 19 -3.71 -1.25 4.94
C ILE A 19 -4.79 -2.20 4.43
N VAL A 20 -5.91 -2.33 5.13
CA VAL A 20 -7.02 -3.22 4.71
C VAL A 20 -7.61 -2.77 3.38
N ILE A 21 -7.86 -1.48 3.20
CA ILE A 21 -8.41 -0.93 1.95
C ILE A 21 -7.45 -1.21 0.79
N VAL A 22 -6.17 -0.86 0.94
CA VAL A 22 -5.18 -1.05 -0.11
C VAL A 22 -4.96 -2.54 -0.39
N SER A 23 -5.00 -3.40 0.63
CA SER A 23 -4.90 -4.85 0.47
C SER A 23 -6.03 -5.42 -0.37
N ILE A 24 -7.27 -5.02 -0.13
CA ILE A 24 -8.42 -5.45 -0.94
C ILE A 24 -8.25 -4.98 -2.40
N VAL A 25 -7.88 -3.72 -2.61
CA VAL A 25 -7.66 -3.18 -3.96
C VAL A 25 -6.54 -3.95 -4.66
N ALA A 26 -5.38 -4.10 -4.02
CA ALA A 26 -4.25 -4.82 -4.58
C ALA A 26 -4.60 -6.27 -4.93
N TYR A 27 -5.34 -6.97 -4.06
CA TYR A 27 -5.78 -8.35 -4.31
C TYR A 27 -6.71 -8.46 -5.52
N VAL A 28 -7.67 -7.55 -5.66
CA VAL A 28 -8.64 -7.58 -6.78
C VAL A 28 -7.98 -7.32 -8.13
N PHE A 29 -6.98 -6.45 -8.17
CA PHE A 29 -6.27 -6.09 -9.40
C PHE A 29 -5.04 -6.95 -9.69
N ALA A 30 -4.65 -7.84 -8.78
CA ALA A 30 -3.54 -8.76 -8.96
C ALA A 30 -3.97 -9.96 -9.83
N THR A 31 -3.34 -10.10 -10.99
CA THR A 31 -3.56 -11.22 -11.91
C THR A 31 -2.37 -12.18 -11.87
N PRO A 32 -2.57 -13.45 -11.45
CA PRO A 32 -1.52 -14.46 -11.48
C PRO A 32 -1.29 -14.95 -12.91
N VAL A 33 -0.05 -14.84 -13.39
CA VAL A 33 0.35 -15.26 -14.74
C VAL A 33 1.38 -16.40 -14.63
N PRO A 34 1.10 -17.60 -15.18
CA PRO A 34 2.03 -18.72 -15.16
C PRO A 34 3.39 -18.36 -15.77
N GLY A 35 4.47 -18.69 -15.07
CA GLY A 35 5.85 -18.41 -15.51
C GLY A 35 6.35 -16.97 -15.33
N LEU A 36 5.46 -15.99 -15.07
CA LEU A 36 5.84 -14.60 -14.73
C LEU A 36 5.62 -14.25 -13.26
N GLY A 37 4.66 -14.91 -12.60
CA GLY A 37 4.28 -14.61 -11.22
C GLY A 37 3.04 -13.75 -11.12
N ILE A 38 2.92 -13.02 -10.02
CA ILE A 38 1.76 -12.14 -9.77
C ILE A 38 2.04 -10.79 -10.40
N THR A 39 1.15 -10.36 -11.29
CA THR A 39 1.28 -9.10 -12.02
C THR A 39 0.11 -8.19 -11.68
N MET A 40 0.37 -6.88 -11.62
CA MET A 40 -0.66 -5.86 -11.49
C MET A 40 -0.21 -4.58 -12.22
N PRO A 41 -1.13 -3.71 -12.65
CA PRO A 41 -0.75 -2.42 -13.20
C PRO A 41 -0.05 -1.56 -12.12
N PHE A 42 1.16 -1.09 -12.43
CA PHE A 42 2.06 -0.45 -11.45
C PHE A 42 1.49 0.80 -10.74
N TYR A 43 0.48 1.45 -11.32
CA TYR A 43 -0.13 2.68 -10.80
C TYR A 43 -1.33 2.45 -9.86
N ILE A 44 -1.95 1.26 -9.87
CA ILE A 44 -3.15 0.96 -9.07
C ILE A 44 -2.85 1.09 -7.58
N ALA A 45 -1.83 0.38 -7.13
CA ALA A 45 -1.42 0.33 -5.73
C ALA A 45 -0.95 1.70 -5.19
N PRO A 46 -0.12 2.50 -5.90
CA PRO A 46 0.22 3.85 -5.48
C PRO A 46 -0.98 4.80 -5.35
N LEU A 47 -1.92 4.73 -6.29
CA LEU A 47 -3.11 5.58 -6.26
C LEU A 47 -4.03 5.17 -5.10
N ALA A 48 -4.20 3.87 -4.85
CA ALA A 48 -4.95 3.37 -3.72
C ALA A 48 -4.32 3.81 -2.38
N GLY A 49 -3.00 3.70 -2.25
CA GLY A 49 -2.25 4.17 -1.08
C GLY A 49 -2.40 5.67 -0.84
N ALA A 50 -2.22 6.48 -1.89
CA ALA A 50 -2.37 7.94 -1.81
C ALA A 50 -3.80 8.36 -1.45
N THR A 51 -4.82 7.77 -2.07
CA THR A 51 -6.23 8.08 -1.80
C THR A 51 -6.64 7.67 -0.40
N ALA A 52 -6.29 6.45 0.05
CA ALA A 52 -6.53 5.99 1.41
C ALA A 52 -5.82 6.90 2.44
N GLY A 53 -4.56 7.25 2.20
CA GLY A 53 -3.80 8.15 3.07
C GLY A 53 -4.42 9.54 3.17
N LEU A 54 -4.95 10.09 2.07
CA LEU A 54 -5.60 11.40 2.07
C LEU A 54 -6.97 11.39 2.73
N LEU A 55 -7.78 10.35 2.50
CA LEU A 55 -9.12 10.22 3.05
C LEU A 55 -9.09 9.94 4.56
N LEU A 56 -8.18 9.09 5.03
CA LEU A 56 -8.13 8.69 6.45
C LEU A 56 -7.33 9.64 7.33
N ALA A 57 -6.46 10.48 6.77
CA ALA A 57 -5.65 11.40 7.55
C ALA A 57 -6.48 12.60 8.06
N ARG A 58 -6.51 12.78 9.38
CA ARG A 58 -7.15 13.93 10.04
C ARG A 58 -6.39 15.27 9.93
N GLY A 59 -5.23 15.31 9.26
CA GLY A 59 -4.47 16.54 8.99
C GLY A 59 -3.36 16.35 7.94
N CYS A 60 -2.77 17.46 7.45
CA CYS A 60 -1.77 17.43 6.36
C CYS A 60 -0.49 16.66 6.69
N ARG A 61 -0.01 16.69 7.94
CA ARG A 61 1.24 16.01 8.33
C ARG A 61 1.12 14.49 8.37
N ALA A 62 -0.07 13.96 8.63
CA ALA A 62 -0.29 12.51 8.79
C ALA A 62 -0.54 11.78 7.45
N ALA A 63 -1.01 12.48 6.42
CA ALA A 63 -1.40 11.89 5.13
C ALA A 63 -0.26 11.14 4.41
N PRO A 64 0.97 11.68 4.29
CA PRO A 64 2.03 10.99 3.58
C PRO A 64 2.47 9.72 4.30
N GLY A 65 2.55 9.73 5.64
CA GLY A 65 2.91 8.55 6.41
C GLY A 65 1.86 7.44 6.34
N LEU A 66 0.58 7.81 6.35
CA LEU A 66 -0.54 6.86 6.14
C LEU A 66 -0.53 6.28 4.72
N ALA A 67 -0.25 7.10 3.72
CA ALA A 67 -0.12 6.65 2.33
C ALA A 67 1.05 5.68 2.14
N TYR A 68 2.19 5.93 2.79
CA TYR A 68 3.32 4.99 2.79
C TYR A 68 2.94 3.65 3.41
N ALA A 69 2.50 3.68 4.67
CA ALA A 69 2.25 2.47 5.45
C ALA A 69 1.09 1.65 4.86
N GLY A 70 0.01 2.32 4.47
CA GLY A 70 -1.12 1.69 3.78
C GLY A 70 -0.72 1.16 2.40
N GLY A 71 -0.01 1.96 1.61
CA GLY A 71 0.47 1.61 0.28
C GLY A 71 1.39 0.39 0.29
N THR A 72 2.44 0.38 1.11
CA THR A 72 3.42 -0.72 1.15
C THR A 72 2.84 -1.99 1.76
N MET A 73 2.34 -1.92 3.00
CA MET A 73 1.85 -3.10 3.72
C MET A 73 0.56 -3.63 3.10
N GLY A 74 -0.33 -2.75 2.63
CA GLY A 74 -1.54 -3.17 1.94
C GLY A 74 -1.22 -3.89 0.64
N THR A 75 -0.29 -3.37 -0.17
CA THR A 75 0.10 -4.03 -1.42
C THR A 75 0.78 -5.36 -1.18
N LEU A 76 1.69 -5.45 -0.22
CA LEU A 76 2.35 -6.69 0.15
C LEU A 76 1.34 -7.75 0.63
N LEU A 77 0.38 -7.34 1.47
CA LEU A 77 -0.65 -8.27 1.95
C LEU A 77 -1.60 -8.70 0.81
N GLY A 78 -2.06 -7.76 0.00
CA GLY A 78 -3.06 -7.99 -1.02
C GLY A 78 -2.53 -8.66 -2.28
N ALA A 79 -1.49 -8.08 -2.87
CA ALA A 79 -0.91 -8.58 -4.12
C ALA A 79 -0.17 -9.89 -3.91
N ASP A 80 0.68 -9.98 -2.87
CA ASP A 80 1.53 -11.16 -2.67
C ASP A 80 0.88 -12.18 -1.72
N ILE A 81 0.67 -11.82 -0.44
CA ILE A 81 0.29 -12.81 0.59
C ILE A 81 -1.07 -13.45 0.31
N LEU A 82 -2.12 -12.66 0.06
CA LEU A 82 -3.46 -13.19 -0.17
C LEU A 82 -3.56 -14.01 -1.47
N ASN A 83 -2.79 -13.65 -2.48
CA ASN A 83 -2.81 -14.34 -3.77
C ASN A 83 -1.99 -15.65 -3.73
N LEU A 84 -0.88 -15.68 -2.97
CA LEU A 84 -0.11 -16.90 -2.69
C LEU A 84 -0.81 -17.84 -1.71
N ALA A 85 -1.55 -17.30 -0.74
CA ALA A 85 -2.37 -18.09 0.19
C ALA A 85 -3.58 -18.75 -0.49
N ASN A 86 -3.91 -18.34 -1.73
CA ASN A 86 -4.99 -18.94 -2.49
C ASN A 86 -4.52 -20.24 -3.19
N PRO A 87 -4.96 -21.43 -2.73
CA PRO A 87 -4.49 -22.71 -3.28
C PRO A 87 -4.88 -22.91 -4.75
N ALA A 88 -5.91 -22.23 -5.26
CA ALA A 88 -6.27 -22.24 -6.68
C ALA A 88 -5.23 -21.52 -7.55
N VAL A 89 -4.64 -20.45 -7.02
CA VAL A 89 -3.58 -19.69 -7.68
C VAL A 89 -2.26 -20.46 -7.61
N LEU A 90 -1.97 -21.08 -6.47
CA LEU A 90 -0.80 -21.92 -6.30
C LEU A 90 -0.82 -23.13 -7.24
N THR A 91 -1.97 -23.77 -7.44
CA THR A 91 -2.13 -24.88 -8.41
C THR A 91 -2.06 -24.42 -9.86
N ALA A 92 -2.63 -23.26 -10.19
CA ALA A 92 -2.54 -22.66 -11.53
C ALA A 92 -1.10 -22.21 -11.88
N LEU A 93 -0.31 -21.78 -10.90
CA LEU A 93 1.08 -21.35 -11.07
C LEU A 93 2.08 -22.51 -11.03
N ALA A 94 1.82 -23.55 -10.24
CA ALA A 94 2.78 -24.63 -10.01
C ALA A 94 2.74 -25.73 -11.08
N GLY A 95 1.60 -26.02 -11.72
CA GLY A 95 1.52 -27.03 -12.81
C GLY A 95 2.22 -28.37 -12.51
N GLY A 96 2.37 -28.76 -11.24
CA GLY A 96 3.08 -29.96 -10.80
C GLY A 96 4.62 -29.91 -10.83
N LYS A 97 5.27 -28.76 -11.08
CA LYS A 97 6.74 -28.59 -11.04
C LYS A 97 7.17 -27.44 -10.14
N THR A 98 8.35 -27.56 -9.54
CA THR A 98 9.01 -26.51 -8.74
C THR A 98 9.33 -25.31 -9.63
N THR A 99 8.37 -24.40 -9.77
CA THR A 99 8.51 -23.17 -10.53
C THR A 99 9.05 -22.08 -9.62
N VAL A 100 10.17 -21.46 -10.00
CA VAL A 100 10.70 -20.28 -9.31
C VAL A 100 9.73 -19.14 -9.56
N LEU A 101 8.94 -18.78 -8.55
CA LEU A 101 7.93 -17.75 -8.64
C LEU A 101 8.53 -16.41 -8.20
N SER A 102 8.46 -15.39 -9.07
CA SER A 102 8.82 -14.03 -8.68
C SER A 102 7.68 -13.43 -7.84
N ILE A 103 7.94 -13.28 -6.54
CA ILE A 103 7.09 -12.56 -5.59
C ILE A 103 7.52 -11.09 -5.63
N GLY A 104 6.57 -10.16 -5.68
CA GLY A 104 6.86 -8.72 -5.91
C GLY A 104 6.80 -8.25 -7.36
N GLY A 105 6.49 -9.14 -8.30
CA GLY A 105 6.19 -8.82 -9.69
C GLY A 105 7.42 -8.61 -10.59
N ALA A 106 7.83 -9.66 -11.30
CA ALA A 106 8.64 -9.69 -12.54
C ALA A 106 9.90 -8.78 -12.69
N GLY A 107 10.32 -8.06 -11.65
CA GLY A 107 11.47 -7.14 -11.68
C GLY A 107 11.80 -6.59 -10.29
N ILE A 108 13.11 -6.41 -10.02
CA ILE A 108 13.70 -6.06 -8.71
C ILE A 108 13.26 -4.68 -8.15
N PHE A 109 12.57 -3.87 -8.95
CA PHE A 109 11.87 -2.66 -8.50
C PHE A 109 10.50 -2.93 -7.88
N ASP A 110 10.24 -4.19 -7.50
CA ASP A 110 9.14 -4.75 -6.71
C ASP A 110 8.01 -3.75 -6.48
N GLY A 111 6.85 -3.98 -7.11
CA GLY A 111 5.72 -3.05 -7.10
C GLY A 111 5.38 -2.49 -5.72
N ILE A 112 5.69 -3.20 -4.63
CA ILE A 112 5.59 -2.71 -3.25
C ILE A 112 6.46 -1.47 -2.97
N PHE A 113 7.74 -1.48 -3.37
CA PHE A 113 8.67 -0.38 -3.14
C PHE A 113 8.25 0.88 -3.90
N ILE A 114 7.97 0.73 -5.21
CA ILE A 114 7.47 1.81 -6.06
C ILE A 114 6.13 2.33 -5.55
N THR A 115 5.25 1.43 -5.09
CA THR A 115 4.00 1.82 -4.43
C THR A 115 4.23 2.69 -3.21
N GLY A 116 5.14 2.30 -2.31
CA GLY A 116 5.45 3.08 -1.12
C GLY A 116 5.94 4.48 -1.47
N VAL A 117 6.95 4.57 -2.33
CA VAL A 117 7.55 5.84 -2.73
C VAL A 117 6.54 6.73 -3.45
N LEU A 118 5.84 6.19 -4.46
CA LEU A 118 4.87 6.97 -5.22
C LEU A 118 3.67 7.39 -4.37
N SER A 119 3.15 6.51 -3.49
CA SER A 119 2.03 6.87 -2.60
C SER A 119 2.36 8.07 -1.72
N VAL A 120 3.57 8.10 -1.16
CA VAL A 120 4.07 9.22 -0.34
C VAL A 120 4.20 10.48 -1.16
N LEU A 121 4.81 10.39 -2.34
CA LEU A 121 5.01 11.55 -3.20
C LEU A 121 3.68 12.13 -3.67
N LEU A 122 2.72 11.29 -4.06
CA LEU A 122 1.37 11.71 -4.43
C LEU A 122 0.64 12.36 -3.25
N ALA A 123 0.62 11.72 -2.08
CA ALA A 123 -0.05 12.26 -0.90
C ALA A 123 0.64 13.54 -0.37
N GLY A 124 1.96 13.60 -0.46
CA GLY A 124 2.78 14.70 0.02
C GLY A 124 2.78 15.91 -0.90
N PHE A 125 2.81 15.74 -2.22
CA PHE A 125 2.87 16.86 -3.16
C PHE A 125 1.49 17.25 -3.69
N ALA A 126 0.78 16.31 -4.31
CA ALA A 126 -0.56 16.56 -4.85
C ALA A 126 -1.60 16.67 -3.73
N GLY A 127 -1.51 15.79 -2.74
CA GLY A 127 -2.44 15.75 -1.62
C GLY A 127 -2.39 16.97 -0.70
N ARG A 128 -1.19 17.53 -0.43
CA ARG A 128 -1.08 18.79 0.32
C ARG A 128 -1.75 19.95 -0.40
N ARG A 129 -1.48 20.14 -1.70
CA ARG A 129 -2.13 21.20 -2.50
C ARG A 129 -3.65 21.06 -2.55
N LEU A 130 -4.16 19.83 -2.67
CA LEU A 130 -5.61 19.58 -2.68
C LEU A 130 -6.25 19.91 -1.32
N ARG A 131 -5.59 19.57 -0.21
CA ARG A 131 -6.10 19.85 1.14
C ARG A 131 -5.96 21.29 1.57
N GLU A 132 -4.93 22.00 1.09
CA GLU A 132 -4.81 23.45 1.20
C GLU A 132 -5.97 24.16 0.49
N LYS A 133 -6.26 23.78 -0.76
CA LYS A 133 -7.42 24.31 -1.50
C LYS A 133 -8.75 23.99 -0.83
N ALA A 134 -8.87 22.82 -0.21
CA ALA A 134 -10.08 22.39 0.50
C ALA A 134 -10.23 23.00 1.91
N GLY A 135 -9.30 23.84 2.37
CA GLY A 135 -9.36 24.48 3.70
C GLY A 135 -9.21 23.51 4.88
N VAL A 136 -8.80 22.26 4.63
CA VAL A 136 -8.65 21.20 5.65
C VAL A 136 -7.36 21.38 6.45
N CYS A 137 -6.40 22.16 5.92
CA CYS A 137 -5.18 22.51 6.61
C CYS A 137 -5.21 24.00 6.92
N PRO A 138 -5.53 24.37 8.18
CA PRO A 138 -5.17 25.69 8.65
C PRO A 138 -3.65 25.79 8.51
N GLN A 139 -3.20 26.91 7.99
CA GLN A 139 -1.80 27.29 7.92
C GLN A 139 -1.21 27.22 9.34
N GLU A 140 -0.61 26.11 9.76
CA GLU A 140 0.27 26.10 10.94
C GLU A 140 1.52 26.86 10.55
N ARG A 141 1.37 28.18 10.60
CA ARG A 141 2.41 29.19 10.59
C ARG A 141 3.28 28.92 11.82
N TRP A 142 4.55 28.66 11.56
CA TRP A 142 5.63 28.43 12.50
C TRP A 142 5.51 29.31 13.76
N GLU A 143 5.32 28.65 14.91
CA GLU A 143 5.73 29.13 16.23
C GLU A 143 6.48 28.00 16.94
#